data_AF-A0A968SA01-F1
#
_entry.id   AF-A0A968SA01-F1
#
_cell.length_a   1.000
_cell.length_b   1.000
_cell.length_c   1.000
_cell.angle_alpha   90.00
_cell.angle_beta   90.00
_cell.angle_gamma   90.00
#
_symmetry.space_group_name_H-M   'P 1'
#
loop_
_entity.id
_entity.type
_entity.pdbx_description
1 polymer ?
#
loop_
_entity_poly.entity_id
_entity_poly.type
_entity_poly.pdbx_seq_one_letter_code
_entity_poly.pdbx_strand_id
1 'polypeptide(L)'
;MAGKNTLTFEFASTLNGTTGGYRVEGLEVIVPKAASSASSASSTPSAPQGQSFGNLPLRLFNQPVGTKRSTVFSLADISQPARLTISANDIDAAQEAKLYLNGKQIGLPQGIVEKNGGILTDSLTLAPNLLRQGENTLTFELGTNPNGSSGYSITALAIA
;
A
#
# COMPACT_ATOMS: atom_id res chain seq x y z
N MET A 1 -17.80 38.69 3.29
CA MET A 1 -17.96 37.70 4.38
C MET A 1 -17.76 36.33 3.76
N ALA A 2 -16.82 35.52 4.23
CA ALA A 2 -16.61 34.17 3.69
C ALA A 2 -17.68 33.22 4.28
N GLY A 3 -18.36 32.46 3.42
CA GLY A 3 -19.33 31.45 3.84
C GLY A 3 -18.65 30.24 4.48
N LYS A 4 -19.33 29.58 5.42
CA LYS A 4 -18.90 28.29 5.99
C LYS A 4 -19.56 27.14 5.22
N ASN A 5 -18.79 26.10 4.93
CA ASN A 5 -19.29 24.84 4.39
C ASN A 5 -19.10 23.73 5.44
N THR A 6 -20.06 22.80 5.54
CA THR A 6 -20.06 21.72 6.53
C THR A 6 -20.39 20.40 5.84
N LEU A 7 -19.60 19.36 6.12
CA LEU A 7 -19.89 17.97 5.76
C LEU A 7 -20.21 17.18 7.03
N THR A 8 -21.26 16.37 6.99
CA THR A 8 -21.71 15.54 8.11
C THR A 8 -21.96 14.12 7.64
N PHE A 9 -21.54 13.15 8.46
CA PHE A 9 -21.76 11.73 8.23
C PHE A 9 -22.69 11.21 9.32
N GLU A 10 -23.61 10.31 8.97
CA GLU A 10 -24.58 9.73 9.91
C GLU A 10 -24.68 8.21 9.70
N PHE A 11 -24.75 7.48 10.81
CA PHE A 11 -24.92 6.03 10.77
C PHE A 11 -26.40 5.69 10.70
N ALA A 12 -26.85 5.05 9.63
CA ALA A 12 -28.28 4.86 9.39
C ALA A 12 -28.89 3.66 10.14
N SER A 13 -28.27 2.47 10.13
CA SER A 13 -28.66 1.31 10.98
C SER A 13 -27.70 0.13 10.80
N THR A 14 -27.85 -0.90 11.64
CA THR A 14 -27.13 -2.19 11.58
C THR A 14 -27.91 -3.30 10.88
N LEU A 15 -28.92 -3.01 10.06
CA LEU A 15 -29.87 -4.05 9.57
C LEU A 15 -29.15 -5.32 9.05
N ASN A 16 -29.29 -6.40 9.82
CA ASN A 16 -28.72 -7.75 9.62
C ASN A 16 -27.19 -7.91 9.73
N GLY A 17 -26.46 -7.02 10.40
CA GLY A 17 -25.01 -7.15 10.70
C GLY A 17 -24.65 -7.10 12.19
N THR A 18 -23.47 -7.64 12.56
CA THR A 18 -22.96 -7.66 13.96
C THR A 18 -22.06 -6.47 14.32
N THR A 19 -21.80 -5.55 13.39
CA THR A 19 -20.88 -4.43 13.60
C THR A 19 -21.65 -3.13 13.81
N GLY A 20 -21.52 -2.53 15.01
CA GLY A 20 -22.13 -1.24 15.33
C GLY A 20 -21.25 -0.07 14.89
N GLY A 21 -21.67 0.66 13.86
CA GLY A 21 -21.10 1.94 13.46
C GLY A 21 -20.34 1.94 12.13
N TYR A 22 -19.79 3.11 11.78
CA TYR A 22 -18.91 3.30 10.63
C TYR A 22 -17.64 4.04 11.08
N ARG A 23 -16.54 3.84 10.33
CA ARG A 23 -15.27 4.55 10.51
C ARG A 23 -14.90 5.24 9.20
N VAL A 24 -14.56 6.53 9.26
CA VAL A 24 -14.03 7.27 8.11
C VAL A 24 -12.50 7.20 8.19
N GLU A 25 -11.87 6.53 7.21
CA GLU A 25 -10.42 6.25 7.23
C GLU A 25 -9.59 7.27 6.42
N GLY A 26 -10.26 8.20 5.72
CA GLY A 26 -9.64 9.32 5.01
C GLY A 26 -10.69 10.27 4.44
N LEU A 27 -10.42 11.58 4.49
CA LEU A 27 -11.25 12.63 3.88
C LEU A 27 -10.33 13.60 3.15
N GLU A 28 -10.52 13.74 1.84
CA GLU A 28 -9.76 14.69 1.03
C GLU A 28 -10.71 15.69 0.38
N VAL A 29 -10.42 16.98 0.55
CA VAL A 29 -11.13 18.08 -0.10
C VAL A 29 -10.14 18.77 -1.02
N ILE A 30 -10.23 18.47 -2.32
CA ILE A 30 -9.33 19.04 -3.32
C ILE A 30 -9.91 20.36 -3.81
N VAL A 31 -9.21 21.46 -3.52
CA VAL A 31 -9.47 22.76 -4.13
C VAL A 31 -8.39 22.98 -5.21
N PRO A 32 -8.69 22.82 -6.51
CA PRO A 32 -7.69 23.01 -7.54
C PRO A 32 -7.22 24.47 -7.57
N LYS A 33 -5.91 24.68 -7.37
CA LYS A 33 -5.26 26.00 -7.43
C LYS A 33 -4.92 26.33 -8.88
N ALA A 34 -5.37 27.48 -9.38
CA ALA A 34 -4.91 28.00 -10.66
C ALA A 34 -3.39 28.29 -10.60
N ALA A 35 -2.63 27.78 -11.57
CA ALA A 35 -1.18 27.82 -11.60
C ALA A 35 -0.62 29.22 -11.90
N SER A 36 0.44 29.62 -11.21
CA SER A 36 1.32 30.72 -11.61
C SER A 36 2.78 30.47 -11.19
N SER A 37 3.69 31.07 -11.96
CA SER A 37 5.00 30.60 -12.40
C SER A 37 6.22 30.78 -11.48
N ALA A 38 7.20 29.89 -11.68
CA ALA A 38 8.68 30.08 -11.72
C ALA A 38 9.58 30.17 -10.45
N SER A 39 10.49 29.19 -10.40
CA SER A 39 11.97 29.24 -10.18
C SER A 39 12.60 29.76 -8.88
N SER A 40 13.28 28.87 -8.15
CA SER A 40 14.75 28.87 -7.94
C SER A 40 15.17 27.68 -7.07
N ALA A 41 16.29 27.05 -7.43
CA ALA A 41 16.83 25.85 -6.82
C ALA A 41 17.47 26.10 -5.44
N SER A 42 17.30 25.14 -4.53
CA SER A 42 18.27 24.84 -3.48
C SER A 42 18.25 23.33 -3.19
N SER A 43 19.33 22.67 -3.59
CA SER A 43 19.59 21.26 -3.35
C SER A 43 19.99 21.06 -1.89
N THR A 44 19.02 20.71 -1.06
CA THR A 44 19.27 19.94 0.17
C THR A 44 19.09 18.47 -0.18
N PRO A 45 20.01 17.56 0.19
CA PRO A 45 19.75 16.13 0.07
C PRO A 45 18.59 15.83 1.00
N SER A 46 17.41 15.68 0.42
CA SER A 46 16.23 15.27 1.16
C SER A 46 16.51 13.86 1.65
N ALA A 47 16.36 13.66 2.96
CA ALA A 47 16.20 12.32 3.54
C ALA A 47 15.21 11.52 2.67
N PRO A 48 15.38 10.20 2.53
CA PRO A 48 14.53 9.39 1.65
C PRO A 48 13.07 9.69 1.97
N GLN A 49 12.43 10.45 1.09
CA GLN A 49 11.06 10.86 1.27
C GLN A 49 10.25 9.61 1.01
N GLY A 50 9.81 8.97 2.10
CA GLY A 50 8.98 7.77 2.06
C GLY A 50 7.86 7.99 1.05
N GLN A 51 7.93 7.29 -0.08
CA GLN A 51 6.94 7.52 -1.13
C GLN A 51 5.61 6.97 -0.68
N SER A 52 4.58 7.81 -0.79
CA SER A 52 3.22 7.43 -0.48
C SER A 52 2.74 6.42 -1.51
N PHE A 53 2.36 5.23 -1.06
CA PHE A 53 1.68 4.24 -1.87
C PHE A 53 0.19 4.55 -1.87
N GLY A 54 -0.41 4.72 -3.06
CA GLY A 54 -1.86 4.91 -3.18
C GLY A 54 -2.65 3.63 -2.80
N ASN A 55 -3.83 3.79 -2.20
CA ASN A 55 -4.81 2.72 -1.92
C ASN A 55 -4.36 1.61 -0.96
N LEU A 56 -3.99 1.97 0.27
CA LEU A 56 -3.86 1.01 1.38
C LEU A 56 -5.08 1.10 2.32
N PRO A 57 -5.50 -0.01 2.97
CA PRO A 57 -4.93 -1.35 2.86
C PRO A 57 -5.34 -2.08 1.57
N LEU A 58 -4.44 -2.89 1.01
CA LEU A 58 -4.79 -3.85 -0.04
C LEU A 58 -5.40 -5.08 0.62
N ARG A 59 -6.70 -5.32 0.43
CA ARG A 59 -7.42 -6.45 1.03
C ARG A 59 -7.64 -7.56 0.00
N LEU A 60 -7.22 -8.79 0.34
CA LEU A 60 -7.40 -9.98 -0.47
C LEU A 60 -8.27 -11.06 0.22
N PHE A 61 -8.96 -10.69 1.30
CA PHE A 61 -9.91 -11.57 1.98
C PHE A 61 -11.09 -11.97 1.10
N ASN A 62 -11.48 -13.25 1.19
CA ASN A 62 -12.61 -13.86 0.49
C ASN A 62 -12.56 -13.66 -1.03
N GLN A 63 -11.36 -13.60 -1.60
CA GLN A 63 -11.14 -13.51 -3.04
C GLN A 63 -10.74 -14.87 -3.62
N PRO A 64 -11.00 -15.13 -4.91
CA PRO A 64 -10.45 -16.30 -5.57
C PRO A 64 -8.91 -16.29 -5.58
N VAL A 65 -8.28 -17.46 -5.46
CA VAL A 65 -6.85 -17.64 -5.73
C VAL A 65 -6.49 -17.06 -7.11
N GLY A 66 -5.37 -16.34 -7.18
CA GLY A 66 -4.91 -15.61 -8.35
C GLY A 66 -5.39 -14.15 -8.40
N THR A 67 -6.24 -13.72 -7.46
CA THR A 67 -6.68 -12.31 -7.36
C THR A 67 -5.49 -11.40 -7.11
N LYS A 68 -5.39 -10.32 -7.89
CA LYS A 68 -4.29 -9.34 -7.81
C LYS A 68 -4.79 -7.98 -7.33
N ARG A 69 -3.99 -7.35 -6.47
CA ARG A 69 -4.17 -5.95 -6.03
C ARG A 69 -2.86 -5.22 -6.20
N SER A 70 -2.92 -4.02 -6.76
CA SER A 70 -1.73 -3.26 -7.11
C SER A 70 -1.75 -1.87 -6.51
N THR A 71 -0.56 -1.35 -6.27
CA THR A 71 -0.30 0.04 -5.93
C THR A 71 0.90 0.54 -6.72
N VAL A 72 1.03 1.86 -6.84
CA VAL A 72 2.09 2.51 -7.61
C VAL A 72 2.92 3.42 -6.71
N PHE A 73 4.20 3.55 -7.06
CA PHE A 73 5.14 4.49 -6.47
C PHE A 73 6.05 5.05 -7.58
N SER A 74 6.73 6.16 -7.36
CA SER A 74 7.47 6.86 -8.43
C SER A 74 8.86 7.29 -8.01
N LEU A 75 9.92 6.64 -8.50
CA LEU A 75 11.30 6.95 -8.14
C LEU A 75 11.91 8.02 -9.05
N ALA A 76 12.51 9.06 -8.48
CA ALA A 76 13.23 10.08 -9.26
C ALA A 76 14.61 9.59 -9.74
N ASP A 77 15.22 8.68 -8.98
CA ASP A 77 16.53 8.08 -9.25
C ASP A 77 16.49 6.58 -8.91
N ILE A 78 17.21 5.78 -9.68
CA ILE A 78 17.38 4.33 -9.51
C ILE A 78 18.86 3.93 -9.46
N SER A 79 19.77 4.90 -9.31
CA SER A 79 21.21 4.66 -9.25
C SER A 79 21.64 3.81 -8.05
N GLN A 80 20.81 3.78 -7.00
CA GLN A 80 21.02 2.98 -5.80
C GLN A 80 19.89 1.97 -5.57
N PRO A 81 20.16 0.85 -4.86
CA PRO A 81 19.11 -0.03 -4.41
C PRO A 81 18.11 0.70 -3.52
N ALA A 82 16.83 0.33 -3.63
CA ALA A 82 15.78 0.87 -2.76
C ALA A 82 15.38 -0.15 -1.69
N ARG A 83 15.03 0.28 -0.49
CA ARG A 83 14.48 -0.58 0.55
C ARG A 83 12.96 -0.51 0.51
N LEU A 84 12.31 -1.64 0.24
CA LEU A 84 10.85 -1.77 0.35
C LEU A 84 10.50 -2.35 1.72
N THR A 85 9.76 -1.59 2.52
CA THR A 85 9.18 -2.02 3.80
C THR A 85 7.71 -2.35 3.60
N ILE A 86 7.28 -3.51 4.09
CA ILE A 86 5.92 -4.01 3.96
C ILE A 86 5.37 -4.34 5.34
N SER A 87 4.19 -3.80 5.65
CA SER A 87 3.39 -4.25 6.79
C SER A 87 2.20 -5.06 6.27
N ALA A 88 2.03 -6.28 6.77
CA ALA A 88 0.98 -7.20 6.36
C ALA A 88 0.33 -7.90 7.55
N ASN A 89 -0.89 -8.39 7.37
CA ASN A 89 -1.62 -9.15 8.36
C ASN A 89 -2.20 -10.41 7.73
N ASP A 90 -2.16 -11.51 8.48
CA ASP A 90 -2.76 -12.81 8.12
C ASP A 90 -2.10 -13.49 6.91
N ILE A 91 -0.77 -13.44 6.82
CA ILE A 91 0.00 -14.27 5.87
C ILE A 91 0.59 -15.46 6.63
N ASP A 92 -0.14 -16.57 6.65
CA ASP A 92 0.21 -17.74 7.46
C ASP A 92 1.27 -18.64 6.80
N ALA A 93 1.40 -18.54 5.49
CA ALA A 93 2.35 -19.32 4.69
C ALA A 93 2.88 -18.54 3.50
N ALA A 94 4.13 -18.81 3.11
CA ALA A 94 4.77 -18.11 1.99
C ALA A 94 4.06 -18.33 0.65
N GLN A 95 3.31 -19.42 0.50
CA GLN A 95 2.53 -19.73 -0.71
C GLN A 95 1.22 -18.94 -0.82
N GLU A 96 0.79 -18.30 0.27
CA GLU A 96 -0.48 -17.56 0.34
C GLU A 96 -0.41 -16.19 -0.33
N ALA A 97 0.77 -15.59 -0.37
CA ALA A 97 0.98 -14.30 -0.98
C ALA A 97 2.10 -14.39 -2.03
N LYS A 98 1.96 -13.67 -3.13
CA LYS A 98 3.06 -13.43 -4.08
C LYS A 98 3.22 -11.95 -4.31
N LEU A 99 4.47 -11.51 -4.46
CA LEU A 99 4.81 -10.13 -4.73
C LEU A 99 5.39 -10.00 -6.14
N TYR A 100 4.92 -9.03 -6.88
CA TYR A 100 5.44 -8.65 -8.19
C TYR A 100 5.84 -7.19 -8.18
N LEU A 101 6.98 -6.89 -8.78
CA LEU A 101 7.44 -5.54 -9.09
C LEU A 101 7.55 -5.39 -10.60
N ASN A 102 6.82 -4.42 -11.16
CA ASN A 102 6.81 -4.15 -12.61
C ASN A 102 6.46 -5.39 -13.45
N GLY A 103 5.59 -6.25 -12.92
CA GLY A 103 5.16 -7.51 -13.54
C GLY A 103 6.11 -8.70 -13.30
N LYS A 104 7.30 -8.50 -12.73
CA LYS A 104 8.24 -9.57 -12.39
C LYS A 104 8.01 -10.04 -10.95
N GLN A 105 7.85 -11.35 -10.75
CA GLN A 105 7.74 -11.90 -9.41
C GLN A 105 9.06 -11.72 -8.64
N ILE A 106 8.96 -11.24 -7.41
CA ILE A 106 10.07 -11.11 -6.47
C ILE A 106 9.72 -11.84 -5.16
N GLY A 107 10.73 -12.07 -4.32
CA GLY A 107 10.52 -12.71 -3.01
C GLY A 107 9.74 -11.79 -2.06
N LEU A 108 8.88 -12.39 -1.24
CA LEU A 108 8.33 -11.72 -0.06
C LEU A 108 9.37 -11.69 1.05
N PRO A 109 9.41 -10.63 1.86
CA PRO A 109 10.26 -10.61 3.04
C PRO A 109 9.73 -11.65 4.03
N GLN A 110 10.58 -12.53 4.55
CA GLN A 110 10.10 -13.69 5.33
C GLN A 110 9.53 -13.29 6.69
N GLY A 111 9.93 -12.14 7.24
CA GLY A 111 9.44 -11.64 8.52
C GLY A 111 8.00 -11.17 8.54
N ILE A 112 7.30 -11.11 7.39
CA ILE A 112 5.84 -10.88 7.36
C ILE A 112 5.02 -12.16 7.23
N VAL A 113 5.66 -13.33 7.18
CA VAL A 113 4.99 -14.63 7.09
C VAL A 113 5.02 -15.28 8.47
N GLU A 114 3.88 -15.32 9.16
CA GLU A 114 3.74 -15.99 10.44
C GLU A 114 2.31 -16.46 10.70
N LYS A 115 2.18 -17.63 11.32
CA LYS A 115 0.92 -18.33 11.59
C LYS A 115 0.08 -17.75 12.74
N ASN A 116 0.60 -16.77 13.48
CA ASN A 116 0.03 -16.38 14.79
C ASN A 116 -0.88 -15.14 14.74
N GLY A 117 -1.20 -14.64 13.55
CA GLY A 117 -2.03 -13.46 13.37
C GLY A 117 -1.36 -12.14 13.80
N GLY A 118 -1.93 -11.01 13.39
CA GLY A 118 -1.40 -9.68 13.70
C GLY A 118 -0.62 -9.04 12.56
N ILE A 119 -0.32 -7.75 12.72
CA ILE A 119 0.43 -6.98 11.72
C ILE A 119 1.92 -7.19 11.93
N LEU A 120 2.58 -7.79 10.95
CA LEU A 120 4.02 -7.94 10.89
C LEU A 120 4.61 -6.98 9.87
N THR A 121 5.84 -6.53 10.13
CA THR A 121 6.56 -5.61 9.25
C THR A 121 7.97 -6.11 9.01
N ASP A 122 8.35 -6.25 7.75
CA ASP A 122 9.69 -6.61 7.34
C ASP A 122 10.05 -5.88 6.03
N SER A 123 11.32 -5.91 5.67
CA SER A 123 11.85 -5.19 4.52
C SER A 123 12.66 -6.09 3.60
N LEU A 124 12.74 -5.70 2.33
CA LEU A 124 13.67 -6.29 1.37
C LEU A 124 14.34 -5.22 0.53
N THR A 125 15.53 -5.53 0.04
CA THR A 125 16.28 -4.64 -0.85
C THR A 125 15.90 -4.93 -2.31
N LEU A 126 15.48 -3.89 -3.02
CA LEU A 126 15.20 -3.88 -4.45
C LEU A 126 16.45 -3.43 -5.20
N ALA A 127 16.99 -4.32 -6.03
CA ALA A 127 18.13 -3.99 -6.88
C ALA A 127 17.73 -2.97 -7.97
N PRO A 128 18.64 -2.05 -8.37
CA PRO A 128 18.41 -1.05 -9.41
C PRO A 128 17.80 -1.60 -10.71
N ASN A 129 18.22 -2.80 -11.13
CA ASN A 129 17.76 -3.44 -12.36
C ASN A 129 16.30 -3.96 -12.31
N LEU A 130 15.65 -3.92 -11.14
CA LEU A 130 14.23 -4.24 -10.98
C LEU A 130 13.34 -2.98 -11.03
N LEU A 131 13.96 -1.81 -10.86
CA LEU A 131 13.30 -0.52 -10.74
C LEU A 131 13.26 0.21 -12.08
N ARG A 132 12.27 1.09 -12.22
CA ARG A 132 12.17 2.05 -13.33
C ARG A 132 12.31 3.44 -12.75
N GLN A 133 13.00 4.32 -13.46
CA GLN A 133 12.90 5.75 -13.19
C GLN A 133 11.48 6.19 -13.55
N GLY A 134 10.84 6.95 -12.66
CA GLY A 134 9.41 7.25 -12.71
C GLY A 134 8.56 6.15 -12.07
N GLU A 135 7.41 5.87 -12.66
CA GLU A 135 6.40 4.99 -12.07
C GLU A 135 6.83 3.52 -12.03
N ASN A 136 6.58 2.89 -10.88
CA ASN A 136 6.75 1.48 -10.61
C ASN A 136 5.45 0.92 -10.05
N THR A 137 5.14 -0.34 -10.36
CA THR A 137 3.94 -1.01 -9.87
C THR A 137 4.32 -2.16 -8.93
N LEU A 138 3.82 -2.14 -7.70
CA LEU A 138 3.79 -3.32 -6.82
C LEU A 138 2.45 -4.02 -6.98
N THR A 139 2.48 -5.34 -7.13
CA THR A 139 1.28 -6.16 -7.18
C THR A 139 1.39 -7.31 -6.20
N PHE A 140 0.34 -7.47 -5.40
CA PHE A 140 0.16 -8.57 -4.47
C PHE A 140 -0.89 -9.53 -5.06
N GLU A 141 -0.55 -10.81 -5.14
CA GLU A 141 -1.45 -11.86 -5.62
C GLU A 141 -1.78 -12.83 -4.49
N LEU A 142 -3.07 -13.13 -4.34
CA LEU A 142 -3.53 -14.21 -3.48
C LEU A 142 -3.11 -15.56 -4.07
N GLY A 143 -2.19 -16.24 -3.41
CA GLY A 143 -1.74 -17.57 -3.75
C GLY A 143 -2.62 -18.67 -3.14
N THR A 144 -2.15 -19.91 -3.24
CA THR A 144 -2.84 -21.07 -2.67
C THR A 144 -2.49 -21.20 -1.19
N ASN A 145 -3.49 -21.24 -0.31
CA ASN A 145 -3.27 -21.56 1.09
C ASN A 145 -3.60 -23.05 1.37
N PRO A 146 -2.60 -23.90 1.70
CA PRO A 146 -2.86 -25.27 2.12
C PRO A 146 -3.53 -25.37 3.51
N ASN A 147 -3.53 -24.31 4.30
CA ASN A 147 -4.00 -24.26 5.69
C ASN A 147 -5.35 -23.53 5.87
N GLY A 148 -5.96 -23.02 4.80
CA GLY A 148 -7.35 -22.54 4.81
C GLY A 148 -7.60 -21.12 5.33
N SER A 149 -6.63 -20.20 5.30
CA SER A 149 -6.95 -18.78 5.53
C SER A 149 -7.93 -18.27 4.46
N SER A 150 -8.68 -17.23 4.84
CA SER A 150 -9.54 -16.48 3.93
C SER A 150 -8.79 -15.48 3.05
N GLY A 151 -7.46 -15.36 3.16
CA GLY A 151 -6.62 -14.36 2.51
C GLY A 151 -5.95 -13.41 3.49
N TYR A 152 -5.33 -12.34 3.00
CA TYR A 152 -4.50 -11.43 3.79
C TYR A 152 -4.76 -9.96 3.47
N SER A 153 -4.11 -9.05 4.20
CA SER A 153 -4.03 -7.63 3.85
C SER A 153 -2.63 -7.05 3.92
N ILE A 154 -2.36 -6.08 3.04
CA ILE A 154 -1.19 -5.19 3.13
C ILE A 154 -1.68 -3.89 3.75
N THR A 155 -1.15 -3.53 4.91
CA THR A 155 -1.65 -2.43 5.75
C THR A 155 -0.81 -1.18 5.63
N ALA A 156 0.49 -1.32 5.36
CA ALA A 156 1.40 -0.21 5.08
C ALA A 156 2.49 -0.63 4.10
N LEU A 157 2.98 0.35 3.33
CA LEU A 157 4.13 0.22 2.44
C LEU A 157 4.98 1.49 2.56
N ALA A 158 6.30 1.31 2.51
CA ALA A 158 7.24 2.42 2.43
C ALA A 158 8.42 2.05 1.53
N ILE A 159 8.96 3.03 0.82
CA ILE A 159 10.18 2.87 0.04
C ILE A 159 11.15 4.00 0.36
N ALA A 160 12.42 3.63 0.56
CA ALA A 160 13.51 4.52 0.94
C ALA A 160 14.79 4.21 0.15
#